data_AF-N1J5K5-F1
#
_entry.id   AF-N1J5K5-F1
#
_cell.length_a   1.000
_cell.length_b   1.000
_cell.length_c   1.000
_cell.angle_alpha   90.00
_cell.angle_beta   90.00
_cell.angle_gamma   90.00
#
_symmetry.space_group_name_H-M   'P 1'
#
loop_
_entity.id
_entity.type
_entity.pdbx_description
1 polymer ?
#
loop_
_entity_poly.entity_id
_entity_poly.type
_entity_poly.pdbx_seq_one_letter_code
_entity_poly.pdbx_strand_id
1 'polypeptide(L)'
;MLSRTKFVALASALSSLFVVASAWPINEGATCQQDAWDGDALISIRDKNCGWRGNDYMLWNSESLPYSGSASGSQSNEFYIRLPRSRPYEAFYAGEMSNNYAVFDLNCNFAKVVYLNIFQDISGGDVSPYIVDNCQRGYHPTRF
;
A
#
# COMPACT_ATOMS: atom_id res chain seq x y z
N MET A 1 29.51 -38.25 14.01
CA MET A 1 28.06 -38.51 14.06
C MET A 1 27.43 -37.56 15.08
N LEU A 2 26.81 -36.46 14.63
CA LEU A 2 26.05 -35.58 15.53
C LEU A 2 24.70 -36.23 15.88
N SER A 3 24.38 -36.25 17.16
CA SER A 3 23.15 -36.84 17.71
C SER A 3 21.89 -36.20 17.14
N ARG A 4 20.91 -37.03 16.75
CA ARG A 4 19.59 -36.66 16.21
C ARG A 4 18.84 -35.63 17.07
N THR A 5 19.11 -35.57 18.37
CA THR A 5 18.47 -34.60 19.29
C THR A 5 18.89 -33.15 19.08
N LYS A 6 20.07 -32.88 18.50
CA LYS A 6 20.50 -31.50 18.20
C LYS A 6 19.88 -30.93 16.91
N PHE A 7 19.39 -31.79 16.01
CA PHE A 7 18.72 -31.35 14.77
C PHE A 7 17.27 -30.88 15.01
N VAL A 8 16.56 -31.52 15.94
CA VAL A 8 15.15 -31.19 16.24
C VAL A 8 15.00 -29.85 16.97
N ALA A 9 16.01 -29.45 17.76
CA ALA A 9 16.04 -28.15 18.42
C ALA A 9 16.34 -26.97 17.47
N LEU A 10 17.00 -27.22 16.33
CA LEU A 10 17.28 -26.18 15.34
C LEU A 10 16.10 -25.97 14.36
N ALA A 11 15.34 -27.02 14.06
CA ALA A 11 14.16 -26.95 13.19
C ALA A 11 12.94 -26.29 13.86
N SER A 12 12.84 -26.39 15.19
CA SER A 12 11.74 -25.78 15.97
C SER A 12 11.96 -24.29 16.29
N ALA A 13 13.19 -23.79 16.17
CA ALA A 13 13.51 -22.37 16.34
C ALA A 13 13.32 -21.52 15.06
N LEU A 14 13.15 -22.17 13.90
CA LEU A 14 12.99 -21.49 12.60
C LEU A 14 11.54 -21.51 12.07
N SER A 15 10.61 -22.19 12.75
CA SER A 15 9.23 -22.38 12.27
C SER A 15 8.21 -21.35 12.79
N SER A 16 8.63 -20.37 13.58
CA SER A 16 7.70 -19.43 14.26
C SER A 16 7.95 -17.95 13.95
N LEU A 17 8.88 -17.63 13.05
CA LEU A 17 8.95 -16.31 12.43
C LEU A 17 8.06 -16.28 11.17
N PHE A 18 6.79 -16.59 11.34
CA PHE A 18 5.80 -15.95 10.50
C PHE A 18 5.81 -14.48 10.92
N VAL A 19 6.62 -13.68 10.24
CA VAL A 19 6.37 -12.26 10.14
C VAL A 19 5.00 -12.19 9.47
N VAL A 20 3.94 -12.20 10.28
CA VAL A 20 2.70 -11.56 9.87
C VAL A 20 3.15 -10.13 9.66
N ALA A 21 3.46 -9.77 8.42
CA ALA A 21 3.61 -8.39 8.02
C ALA A 21 2.27 -7.79 8.41
N SER A 22 2.19 -7.23 9.62
CA SER A 22 0.96 -6.69 10.16
C SER A 22 0.56 -5.62 9.15
N ALA A 23 -0.55 -5.86 8.45
CA ALA A 23 -1.10 -4.89 7.52
C ALA A 23 -1.08 -3.53 8.23
N TRP A 24 -0.45 -2.55 7.60
CA TRP A 24 -0.25 -1.24 8.19
C TRP A 24 -1.63 -0.63 8.48
N PRO A 25 -1.97 -0.30 9.74
CA PRO A 25 -3.23 0.35 10.05
C PRO A 25 -3.33 1.71 9.35
N ILE A 26 -4.35 1.89 8.51
CA ILE A 26 -4.54 3.10 7.70
C ILE A 26 -4.51 4.39 8.54
N ASN A 27 -4.99 4.33 9.79
CA ASN A 27 -5.06 5.45 10.72
C ASN A 27 -3.69 5.98 11.16
N GLU A 28 -2.61 5.25 10.94
CA GLU A 28 -1.26 5.72 11.30
C GLU A 28 -0.70 6.74 10.29
N GLY A 29 -1.30 6.85 9.10
CA GLY A 29 -0.82 7.76 8.06
C GLY A 29 0.50 7.31 7.44
N ALA A 30 0.92 8.00 6.37
CA ALA A 30 2.05 7.66 5.50
C ALA A 30 2.97 8.86 5.26
N THR A 31 4.26 8.61 5.10
CA THR A 31 5.26 9.63 4.73
C THR A 31 6.09 9.16 3.55
N CYS A 32 6.14 9.94 2.47
CA CYS A 32 6.84 9.57 1.25
C CYS A 32 7.35 10.78 0.48
N GLN A 33 8.61 10.73 0.02
CA GLN A 33 9.22 11.77 -0.81
C GLN A 33 9.20 13.16 -0.16
N GLN A 34 8.23 14.02 -0.47
CA GLN A 34 8.02 15.35 0.14
C GLN A 34 6.58 15.51 0.66
N ASP A 35 5.85 14.39 0.73
CA ASP A 35 4.43 14.33 1.02
C ASP A 35 4.17 13.48 2.26
N ALA A 36 3.24 13.90 3.12
CA ALA A 36 2.77 13.11 4.25
C ALA A 36 1.25 13.20 4.37
N TRP A 37 0.59 12.07 4.56
CA TRP A 37 -0.86 11.97 4.75
C TRP A 37 -1.14 11.38 6.12
N ASP A 38 -1.99 12.02 6.90
CA ASP A 38 -2.48 11.43 8.14
C ASP A 38 -3.50 10.31 7.86
N GLY A 39 -3.93 9.65 8.93
CA GLY A 39 -4.91 8.57 8.82
C GLY A 39 -6.25 9.01 8.24
N ASP A 40 -6.72 10.20 8.62
CA ASP A 40 -8.01 10.72 8.19
C ASP A 40 -8.02 11.03 6.68
N ALA A 41 -6.93 11.57 6.15
CA ALA A 41 -6.75 11.81 4.73
C ALA A 41 -6.81 10.49 3.93
N LEU A 42 -6.10 9.45 4.38
CA LEU A 42 -6.11 8.15 3.72
C LEU A 42 -7.48 7.46 3.82
N ILE A 43 -8.17 7.57 4.96
CA ILE A 43 -9.54 7.07 5.14
C ILE A 43 -10.52 7.81 4.20
N SER A 44 -10.41 9.14 4.09
CA SER A 44 -11.23 9.91 3.16
C SER A 44 -11.01 9.47 1.70
N ILE A 45 -9.77 9.15 1.33
CA ILE A 45 -9.44 8.63 0.00
C ILE A 45 -10.04 7.23 -0.22
N ARG A 46 -9.93 6.33 0.77
CA ARG A 46 -10.60 5.03 0.72
C ARG A 46 -12.11 5.22 0.50
N ASP A 47 -12.77 6.00 1.35
CA ASP A 47 -14.23 6.16 1.32
C ASP A 47 -14.74 6.85 0.04
N LYS A 48 -13.89 7.58 -0.68
CA LYS A 48 -14.22 8.13 -2.02
C LYS A 48 -14.16 7.09 -3.14
N ASN A 49 -13.37 6.03 -2.97
CA ASN A 49 -13.14 4.99 -3.99
C ASN A 49 -13.78 3.65 -3.62
N CYS A 50 -14.30 3.54 -2.40
CA CYS A 50 -14.88 2.34 -1.82
C CYS A 50 -16.28 2.63 -1.30
N GLY A 51 -17.12 1.59 -1.20
CA GLY A 51 -18.36 1.69 -0.45
C GLY A 51 -18.80 0.38 0.16
N TRP A 52 -19.69 0.48 1.14
CA TRP A 52 -20.23 -0.67 1.85
C TRP A 52 -21.16 -1.50 0.96
N ARG A 53 -20.85 -2.80 0.84
CA ARG A 53 -21.73 -3.81 0.24
C ARG A 53 -21.75 -5.03 1.16
N GLY A 54 -22.94 -5.41 1.62
CA GLY A 54 -23.09 -6.66 2.40
C GLY A 54 -22.30 -6.69 3.71
N ASN A 55 -22.09 -5.53 4.35
CA ASN A 55 -21.30 -5.34 5.58
C ASN A 55 -19.77 -5.37 5.42
N ASP A 56 -19.25 -5.28 4.20
CA ASP A 56 -17.82 -5.08 3.93
C ASP A 56 -17.60 -3.89 3.00
N TYR A 57 -16.46 -3.21 3.11
CA TYR A 57 -16.06 -2.23 2.10
C TYR A 57 -15.65 -2.96 0.81
N MET A 58 -16.02 -2.39 -0.34
CA MET A 58 -15.60 -2.88 -1.64
C MET A 58 -15.22 -1.72 -2.55
N LEU A 59 -14.22 -1.92 -3.42
CA LEU A 59 -13.84 -0.93 -4.42
C LEU A 59 -14.98 -0.67 -5.40
N TRP A 60 -15.24 0.60 -5.69
CA TRP A 60 -16.12 1.02 -6.78
C TRP A 60 -15.32 1.14 -8.07
N ASN A 61 -15.94 0.77 -9.20
CA ASN A 61 -15.36 0.91 -10.53
C ASN A 61 -13.94 0.35 -10.64
N SER A 62 -13.68 -0.85 -10.07
CA SER A 62 -12.35 -1.48 -10.09
C SER A 62 -11.77 -1.61 -11.50
N GLU A 63 -12.62 -1.73 -12.53
CA GLU A 63 -12.24 -1.74 -13.95
C GLU A 63 -11.55 -0.45 -14.42
N SER A 64 -11.78 0.67 -13.72
CA SER A 64 -11.18 1.97 -14.03
C SER A 64 -9.91 2.25 -13.22
N LEU A 65 -9.61 1.42 -12.23
CA LEU A 65 -8.46 1.59 -11.35
C LEU A 65 -7.31 0.70 -11.80
N PRO A 66 -6.07 1.22 -11.75
CA PRO A 66 -4.92 0.44 -12.11
C PRO A 66 -4.59 -0.58 -11.03
N TYR A 67 -4.31 -1.82 -11.43
CA TYR A 67 -3.93 -2.90 -10.52
C TYR A 67 -2.65 -3.60 -10.99
N SER A 68 -1.92 -4.26 -10.08
CA SER A 68 -0.75 -5.03 -10.47
C SER A 68 -1.17 -6.39 -11.02
N GLY A 69 -0.99 -6.63 -12.31
CA GLY A 69 -1.18 -7.97 -12.88
C GLY A 69 -0.14 -8.95 -12.34
N SER A 70 -0.57 -10.04 -11.69
CA SER A 70 0.35 -11.09 -11.24
C SER A 70 0.93 -11.82 -12.46
N ALA A 71 2.22 -11.64 -12.72
CA ALA A 71 2.95 -12.51 -13.63
C ALA A 71 3.06 -13.90 -12.96
N SER A 72 2.15 -14.81 -13.33
CA SER A 72 2.03 -16.20 -12.85
C SER A 72 1.37 -16.41 -11.47
N GLY A 73 0.10 -16.80 -11.51
CA GLY A 73 -0.47 -17.84 -10.65
C GLY A 73 -0.78 -17.53 -9.18
N SER A 74 -0.28 -16.45 -8.59
CA SER A 74 -0.61 -16.07 -7.20
C SER A 74 -0.88 -14.58 -7.06
N GLN A 75 -2.12 -14.28 -6.69
CA GLN A 75 -2.75 -13.02 -6.29
C GLN A 75 -1.84 -11.77 -6.18
N SER A 76 -2.11 -10.77 -7.00
CA SER A 76 -2.21 -9.41 -6.47
C SER A 76 -3.40 -8.71 -7.13
N ASN A 77 -4.58 -8.84 -6.53
CA ASN A 77 -5.70 -7.93 -6.84
C ASN A 77 -5.50 -6.62 -6.07
N GLU A 78 -4.28 -6.09 -6.10
CA GLU A 78 -3.89 -4.84 -5.44
C GLU A 78 -4.12 -3.69 -6.42
N PHE A 79 -4.97 -2.75 -6.03
CA PHE A 79 -5.34 -1.56 -6.78
C PHE A 79 -4.61 -0.34 -6.24
N TYR A 80 -4.21 0.53 -7.15
CA TYR A 80 -3.41 1.71 -6.86
C TYR A 80 -4.29 2.94 -7.04
N ILE A 81 -4.52 3.65 -5.93
CA ILE A 81 -5.26 4.91 -5.93
C ILE A 81 -4.24 6.04 -5.77
N ARG A 82 -4.19 6.91 -6.77
CA ARG A 82 -3.24 8.03 -6.81
C ARG A 82 -3.54 9.02 -5.68
N LEU A 83 -2.51 9.41 -4.94
CA LEU A 83 -2.64 10.33 -3.82
C LEU A 83 -2.43 11.79 -4.28
N PRO A 84 -3.26 12.73 -3.78
CA PRO A 84 -2.98 14.16 -3.94
C PRO A 84 -1.68 14.52 -3.23
N ARG A 85 -0.98 15.55 -3.71
CA ARG A 85 0.14 16.14 -2.98
C ARG A 85 -0.32 16.57 -1.59
N SER A 86 0.51 16.29 -0.60
CA SER A 86 0.28 16.66 0.79
C SER A 86 1.60 17.11 1.39
N ARG A 87 2.09 18.24 0.89
CA ARG A 87 3.32 18.88 1.35
C ARG A 87 3.00 19.61 2.65
N PRO A 88 3.34 19.06 3.83
CA PRO A 88 2.81 19.56 5.11
C PRO A 88 3.29 20.98 5.47
N TYR A 89 4.34 21.47 4.79
CA TYR A 89 4.89 22.82 4.97
C TYR A 89 4.50 23.81 3.87
N GLU A 90 3.68 23.37 2.92
CA GLU A 90 3.11 24.23 1.89
C GLU A 90 1.58 24.27 2.09
N ALA A 91 0.92 25.30 1.54
CA ALA A 91 -0.54 25.29 1.50
C ALA A 91 -1.00 24.02 0.78
N PHE A 92 -1.97 23.29 1.34
CA PHE A 92 -2.51 22.09 0.72
C PHE A 92 -2.99 22.43 -0.70
N TYR A 93 -2.22 22.01 -1.70
CA TYR A 93 -2.52 22.25 -3.10
C TYR A 93 -3.56 21.23 -3.56
N ALA A 94 -4.81 21.51 -3.21
CA ALA A 94 -5.96 20.74 -3.67
C ALA A 94 -5.97 20.73 -5.20
N GLY A 95 -5.63 19.57 -5.79
CA GLY A 95 -5.67 19.34 -7.24
C GLY A 95 -4.37 18.86 -7.86
N GLU A 96 -3.20 19.08 -7.24
CA GLU A 96 -1.96 18.48 -7.73
C GLU A 96 -1.87 17.02 -7.27
N MET A 97 -1.73 16.10 -8.21
CA MET A 97 -1.58 14.68 -7.91
C MET A 97 -0.09 14.32 -7.79
N SER A 98 0.28 13.56 -6.77
CA SER A 98 1.64 13.07 -6.56
C SER A 98 1.91 11.81 -7.40
N ASN A 99 3.12 11.25 -7.35
CA ASN A 99 3.37 9.89 -7.84
C ASN A 99 3.37 8.85 -6.72
N ASN A 100 2.73 9.19 -5.61
CA ASN A 100 2.48 8.29 -4.52
C ASN A 100 1.09 7.70 -4.67
N TYR A 101 0.95 6.43 -4.33
CA TYR A 101 -0.28 5.66 -4.49
C TYR A 101 -0.59 4.91 -3.20
N ALA A 102 -1.82 5.01 -2.74
CA ALA A 102 -2.33 4.11 -1.71
C ALA A 102 -2.74 2.79 -2.38
N VAL A 103 -2.31 1.68 -1.77
CA VAL A 103 -2.53 0.34 -2.27
C VAL A 103 -3.63 -0.33 -1.46
N PHE A 104 -4.64 -0.84 -2.14
CA PHE A 104 -5.80 -1.51 -1.55
C PHE A 104 -6.07 -2.85 -2.23
N ASP A 105 -6.67 -3.80 -1.52
CA ASP A 105 -7.26 -4.98 -2.16
C ASP A 105 -8.72 -4.72 -2.62
N LEU A 106 -9.39 -5.74 -3.19
CA LEU A 106 -10.80 -5.66 -3.61
C LEU A 106 -11.79 -5.35 -2.47
N ASN A 107 -11.42 -5.69 -1.23
CA ASN A 107 -12.21 -5.44 -0.03
C ASN A 107 -11.84 -4.08 0.61
N CYS A 108 -11.10 -3.24 -0.12
CA CYS A 108 -10.60 -1.94 0.35
C CYS A 108 -9.78 -2.01 1.65
N ASN A 109 -9.12 -3.13 1.90
CA ASN A 109 -8.12 -3.22 2.95
C ASN A 109 -6.87 -2.46 2.49
N PHE A 110 -6.51 -1.43 3.25
CA PHE A 110 -5.29 -0.67 3.00
C PHE A 110 -4.06 -1.52 3.32
N ALA A 111 -3.11 -1.56 2.40
CA ALA A 111 -1.86 -2.29 2.57
C ALA A 111 -0.69 -1.37 2.93
N LYS A 112 -0.50 -0.30 2.13
CA LYS A 112 0.68 0.57 2.15
C LYS A 112 0.49 1.78 1.23
N VAL A 113 1.42 2.73 1.31
CA VAL A 113 1.66 3.73 0.27
C VAL A 113 2.98 3.41 -0.44
N VAL A 114 3.02 3.59 -1.76
CA VAL A 114 4.22 3.40 -2.58
C VAL A 114 4.47 4.60 -3.47
N TYR A 115 5.73 4.81 -3.84
CA TYR A 115 6.15 5.75 -4.88
C TYR A 115 6.41 5.00 -6.19
N LEU A 116 5.78 5.46 -7.28
CA LEU A 116 5.98 4.95 -8.63
C LEU A 116 6.71 6.01 -9.48
N ASN A 117 7.71 5.62 -10.27
CA ASN A 117 8.44 6.55 -11.14
C ASN A 117 7.72 6.74 -12.49
N ILE A 118 7.64 7.99 -12.96
CA ILE A 118 6.73 8.55 -13.98
C ILE A 118 6.99 8.03 -15.40
N PHE A 119 7.99 7.18 -15.64
CA PHE A 119 8.32 6.72 -17.00
C PHE A 119 7.40 5.63 -17.55
N GLN A 120 6.40 5.20 -16.79
CA GLN A 120 5.37 4.30 -17.28
C GLN A 120 4.01 4.93 -17.06
N ASP A 121 3.45 5.36 -18.19
CA ASP A 121 2.06 5.72 -18.32
C ASP A 121 1.25 4.55 -17.75
N ILE A 122 0.54 4.78 -16.63
CA ILE A 122 -0.52 3.88 -16.19
C ILE A 122 -1.59 3.99 -17.28
N SER A 123 -1.39 3.21 -18.35
CA SER A 123 -2.16 3.24 -19.57
C SER A 123 -2.79 1.87 -19.71
N GLY A 124 -4.12 1.83 -19.74
CA GLY A 124 -4.87 0.59 -19.97
C GLY A 124 -5.22 -0.23 -18.72
N GLY A 125 -5.23 0.36 -17.52
CA GLY A 125 -5.78 -0.30 -16.32
C GLY A 125 -4.86 -1.26 -15.58
N ASP A 126 -3.62 -1.45 -16.05
CA ASP A 126 -2.63 -2.31 -15.42
C ASP A 126 -1.38 -1.50 -14.99
N VAL A 127 -0.79 -1.87 -13.86
CA VAL A 127 0.52 -1.37 -13.40
C VAL A 127 1.57 -2.44 -13.68
N SER A 128 2.52 -2.15 -14.56
CA SER A 128 3.79 -2.90 -14.62
C SER A 128 4.65 -2.45 -13.44
N PRO A 129 4.89 -3.30 -12.42
CA PRO A 129 5.38 -2.85 -11.12
C PRO A 129 6.88 -2.52 -11.18
N TYR A 130 7.22 -1.32 -11.63
CA TYR A 130 8.48 -0.66 -11.24
C TYR A 130 8.20 0.19 -10.00
N ILE A 131 7.81 -0.50 -8.91
CA ILE A 131 7.73 0.10 -7.58
C ILE A 131 9.14 0.57 -7.24
N VAL A 132 9.30 1.87 -7.09
CA VAL A 132 10.62 2.43 -6.79
C VAL A 132 10.89 2.35 -5.30
N ASP A 133 9.91 2.73 -4.46
CA ASP A 133 10.07 2.67 -3.01
C ASP A 133 8.74 2.43 -2.29
N ASN A 134 8.78 1.63 -1.21
CA ASN A 134 7.72 1.61 -0.21
C ASN A 134 7.84 2.87 0.66
N CYS A 135 6.73 3.57 0.84
CA CYS A 135 6.70 4.74 1.70
C CYS A 135 6.79 4.34 3.18
N GLN A 136 7.21 5.29 3.99
CA GLN A 136 7.33 5.06 5.42
C GLN A 136 5.94 5.03 6.07
N ARG A 137 5.72 4.00 6.90
CA ARG A 137 4.58 3.94 7.84
C ARG A 137 4.66 5.07 8.86
N GLY A 138 3.52 5.72 9.10
CA GLY A 138 3.39 6.83 10.03
C GLY A 138 3.34 8.20 9.34
N TYR A 139 2.61 9.13 9.95
CA TYR A 139 2.62 10.55 9.60
C TYR A 139 3.82 11.26 10.26
N HIS A 140 4.83 11.60 9.46
CA HIS A 140 6.10 12.20 9.89
C HIS A 140 6.48 13.40 9.01
N PRO A 141 5.75 14.52 9.11
CA PRO A 141 5.95 15.69 8.26
C PRO A 141 7.35 16.30 8.41
N THR A 142 8.01 16.15 9.57
CA THR A 142 9.34 16.73 9.87
C THR A 142 10.52 16.02 9.22
N ARG A 143 10.28 15.08 8.30
CA ARG A 143 11.35 14.31 7.63
C ARG A 143 11.74 14.88 6.26
N PHE A 144 11.26 16.07 5.92
CA PHE A 144 11.49 16.75 4.65
C PHE A 144 12.24 18.06 4.83
#